data_AF-A0A520G463-F1
#
_entry.id   AF-A0A520G463-F1
#
_cell.length_a   1.000
_cell.length_b   1.000
_cell.length_c   1.000
_cell.angle_alpha   90.00
_cell.angle_beta   90.00
_cell.angle_gamma   90.00
#
_symmetry.space_group_name_H-M   'P 1'
#
loop_
_entity.id
_entity.type
_entity.pdbx_description
1 polymer ?
#
loop_
_entity_poly.entity_id
_entity_poly.type
_entity_poly.pdbx_seq_one_letter_code
_entity_poly.pdbx_strand_id
1 'polypeptide(L)' 'TLVVQNTADRPIQVGSHYHFAETNGALGFDRDAARGMRLNIASGTAVRFEPGQQRTVELCDFAGDRIVYGFRGLVQGKL' A
#
# COMPACT_ATOMS: atom_id res chain seq x y z
N THR A 1 10.35 2.44 6.23
CA THR A 1 9.34 1.52 6.79
C THR A 1 8.16 2.33 7.30
N LEU A 2 6.97 1.75 7.40
CA LEU A 2 5.74 2.46 7.76
C LEU A 2 4.88 1.60 8.69
N VAL A 3 4.32 2.20 9.73
CA VAL A 3 3.36 1.54 10.63
C VAL A 3 1.96 1.64 10.01
N VAL A 4 1.30 0.49 9.89
CA VAL A 4 -0.01 0.36 9.25
C VAL A 4 -0.96 -0.38 10.19
N GLN A 5 -2.15 0.16 10.39
CA GLN A 5 -3.20 -0.46 11.21
C GLN A 5 -4.46 -0.71 10.38
N ASN A 6 -5.04 -1.90 10.46
CA ASN A 6 -6.37 -2.13 9.92
C ASN A 6 -7.45 -1.70 10.92
N THR A 7 -8.20 -0.65 10.59
CA THR A 7 -9.28 -0.11 11.42
C THR A 7 -10.65 -0.69 11.08
N ALA A 8 -10.75 -1.61 10.11
CA ALA A 8 -11.99 -2.31 9.78
C ALA A 8 -12.19 -3.58 10.61
N ASP A 9 -13.40 -4.11 10.52
CA ASP A 9 -13.86 -5.37 11.08
C ASP A 9 -13.62 -6.59 10.18
N ARG A 10 -13.06 -6.37 8.98
CA ARG A 10 -12.75 -7.42 7.99
C ARG A 10 -11.26 -7.45 7.66
N PRO A 11 -10.72 -8.62 7.34
CA PRO A 11 -9.32 -8.73 6.96
C PRO A 11 -9.04 -8.04 5.62
N ILE A 12 -7.85 -7.46 5.49
CA ILE A 12 -7.37 -6.79 4.27
C ILE A 12 -6.04 -7.42 3.87
N GLN A 13 -5.89 -7.72 2.58
CA GLN A 13 -4.64 -8.25 2.03
C GLN A 13 -4.17 -7.39 0.87
N VAL A 14 -2.89 -7.01 0.89
CA VAL A 14 -2.26 -6.13 -0.10
C VAL A 14 -1.14 -6.88 -0.79
N GLY A 15 -1.20 -6.94 -2.13
CA GLY A 15 -0.19 -7.60 -2.96
C GLY A 15 1.08 -6.77 -3.17
N SER A 16 2.16 -7.44 -3.54
CA SER A 16 3.51 -6.87 -3.73
C SER A 16 3.62 -5.63 -4.63
N HIS A 17 2.77 -5.49 -5.64
CA HIS A 17 2.85 -4.42 -6.66
C HIS A 17 1.70 -3.41 -6.62
N TYR A 18 0.83 -3.50 -5.62
CA TYR A 18 -0.24 -2.52 -5.46
C TYR A 18 0.33 -1.18 -4.99
N HIS A 19 -0.13 -0.06 -5.57
CA HIS A 19 0.31 1.27 -5.12
C HIS A 19 -0.15 1.51 -3.68
N PHE A 20 0.80 1.54 -2.74
CA PHE A 20 0.48 1.38 -1.33
C PHE A 20 -0.38 2.52 -0.79
N ALA A 21 -0.13 3.76 -1.23
CA ALA A 21 -0.94 4.93 -0.88
C ALA A 21 -2.41 4.80 -1.30
N GLU A 22 -2.73 3.99 -2.31
CA GLU A 22 -4.10 3.79 -2.81
C GLU A 22 -4.78 2.53 -2.25
N THR A 23 -4.20 1.87 -1.25
CA THR A 23 -4.83 0.70 -0.62
C THR A 23 -6.16 1.08 0.07
N ASN A 24 -6.89 0.07 0.55
CA ASN A 24 -8.17 0.24 1.24
C ASN A 24 -8.11 1.36 2.29
N GLY A 25 -9.12 2.24 2.31
CA GLY A 25 -9.19 3.41 3.19
C GLY A 25 -9.26 3.08 4.68
N ALA A 26 -9.62 1.84 5.03
CA ALA A 26 -9.59 1.35 6.41
C ALA A 26 -8.18 0.97 6.90
N LEU A 27 -7.15 1.04 6.06
CA LEU A 27 -5.77 0.96 6.52
C LEU A 27 -5.31 2.36 6.96
N GLY A 28 -5.12 2.56 8.26
CA GLY A 28 -4.57 3.79 8.84
C GLY A 28 -3.04 3.80 8.77
N PHE A 29 -2.48 4.79 8.08
CA PHE A 29 -1.05 5.10 7.97
C PHE A 29 -0.85 6.45 7.26
N ASP A 30 0.39 6.94 7.22
CA ASP A 30 0.76 8.15 6.47
C ASP A 30 0.75 7.87 4.95
N ARG A 31 -0.29 8.37 4.28
CA ARG A 31 -0.53 8.15 2.84
C ARG A 31 0.46 8.92 1.97
N ASP A 32 0.91 10.08 2.41
CA ASP A 32 1.86 10.91 1.68
C ASP A 32 3.25 10.26 1.68
N ALA A 33 3.66 9.70 2.83
CA ALA A 33 4.89 8.92 2.94
C ALA A 33 4.90 7.63 2.09
N ALA A 34 3.72 7.13 1.67
CA ALA A 34 3.60 5.93 0.83
C ALA A 34 3.40 6.23 -0.66
N ARG A 35 3.33 7.51 -1.06
CA ARG A 35 3.06 7.92 -2.44
C ARG A 35 4.18 7.46 -3.35
N GLY A 36 3.82 6.75 -4.42
CA GLY A 36 4.77 6.22 -5.40
C GLY A 36 5.52 4.97 -4.95
N MET A 37 5.07 4.32 -3.88
CA MET A 37 5.71 3.13 -3.33
C MET A 37 4.81 1.89 -3.36
N ARG A 38 5.43 0.72 -3.25
CA ARG A 38 4.79 -0.60 -3.12
C ARG A 38 5.46 -1.41 -2.01
N LEU A 39 4.89 -2.55 -1.63
CA LEU A 39 5.49 -3.42 -0.60
C LEU A 39 6.84 -3.97 -1.07
N ASN A 40 7.86 -3.87 -0.21
CA ASN A 40 9.18 -4.47 -0.43
C ASN A 40 9.15 -5.96 -0.03
N ILE A 41 8.44 -6.77 -0.81
CA ILE A 41 8.31 -8.22 -0.61
C ILE A 41 8.50 -8.95 -1.95
N ALA A 42 8.67 -10.28 -1.88
CA ALA A 42 8.82 -11.10 -3.07
C ALA A 42 7.62 -10.93 -4.03
N SER A 43 7.89 -10.88 -5.33
CA SER A 43 6.86 -10.73 -6.35
C SER A 43 5.77 -11.81 -6.24
N GLY A 44 4.52 -11.43 -6.47
CA GLY A 44 3.35 -12.33 -6.35
C GLY A 44 2.89 -12.61 -4.91
N THR A 45 3.68 -12.26 -3.88
CA THR A 45 3.27 -12.42 -2.48
C THR A 45 2.46 -11.23 -1.98
N ALA A 46 1.92 -11.34 -0.76
CA ALA A 46 1.06 -10.34 -0.14
C ALA A 46 1.26 -10.25 1.36
N VAL A 47 0.93 -9.08 1.93
CA VAL A 47 0.84 -8.87 3.38
C VAL A 47 -0.64 -8.82 3.77
N ARG A 48 -0.98 -9.59 4.81
CA ARG A 48 -2.33 -9.67 5.38
C ARG A 48 -2.38 -8.86 6.69
N PHE A 49 -3.49 -8.15 6.87
CA PHE A 49 -3.84 -7.38 8.06
C PHE A 49 -5.19 -7.86 8.59
N GLU A 50 -5.20 -8.54 9.73
CA GLU A 50 -6.44 -8.90 10.45
C GLU A 50 -7.14 -7.65 11.03
N PRO A 51 -8.43 -7.72 11.38
CA PRO A 51 -9.12 -6.62 12.06
C PRO A 51 -8.37 -6.12 13.29
N GLY A 52 -8.16 -4.81 13.38
CA GLY A 52 -7.41 -4.17 14.48
C GLY A 52 -5.89 -4.36 14.45
N GLN A 53 -5.35 -5.22 13.56
CA GLN A 53 -3.93 -5.54 13.54
C GLN A 53 -3.10 -4.32 13.13
N GLN A 54 -2.05 -4.04 13.92
CA GLN A 54 -1.00 -3.09 13.58
C GLN A 54 0.28 -3.84 13.19
N ARG A 55 0.93 -3.38 12.12
CA ARG A 55 2.18 -3.96 11.63
C ARG A 55 3.04 -2.91 10.96
N THR A 56 4.35 -2.98 11.19
CA THR A 56 5.34 -2.23 10.41
C THR A 56 5.64 -2.97 9.11
N VAL A 57 5.48 -2.29 7.98
CA VAL A 57 5.84 -2.80 6.65
C VAL A 57 7.02 -2.04 6.07
N GLU A 58 7.74 -2.69 5.18
CA GLU A 58 8.76 -2.06 4.36
C GLU A 58 8.20 -1.79 2.97
N LEU A 59 8.48 -0.59 2.47
CA LEU A 59 8.05 -0.14 1.15
C LEU A 59 9.28 0.15 0.31
N CYS A 60 9.17 -0.08 -0.99
CA CYS A 60 10.15 0.34 -1.98
C CYS A 60 9.47 1.17 -3.06
N ASP A 61 10.24 2.05 -3.68
CA ASP A 61 9.81 2.91 -4.76
C ASP A 61 9.34 2.12 -5.99
N PHE A 62 8.34 2.65 -6.69
CA PHE A 62 8.15 2.28 -8.10
C PHE A 62 9.35 2.78 -8.92
N ALA A 63 9.80 1.94 -9.85
CA ALA A 63 10.81 2.30 -10.83
C ALA A 63 10.16 2.66 -12.19
N GLY A 64 10.94 2.68 -13.27
CA GLY A 64 10.47 3.06 -14.60
C GLY A 64 10.06 4.52 -14.67
N ASP A 65 9.02 4.83 -15.45
CA ASP A 65 8.58 6.21 -15.67
C ASP A 65 7.92 6.87 -14.46
N ARG A 66 7.66 6.10 -13.39
CA ARG A 66 6.97 6.55 -12.18
C ARG A 66 5.63 7.22 -12.49
N ILE A 67 4.84 6.53 -13.31
CA ILE A 67 3.48 6.91 -13.71
C ILE A 67 2.50 5.89 -13.15
N VAL A 68 1.44 6.37 -12.48
CA VAL A 68 0.45 5.53 -11.79
C VAL A 68 -0.94 5.78 -12.38
N TYR A 69 -1.53 4.72 -12.94
CA TYR A 69 -2.92 4.69 -13.45
C TYR A 69 -3.70 3.54 -12.80
N GLY A 70 -5.02 3.71 -12.66
CA GLY A 70 -5.89 2.69 -12.07
C GLY A 70 -5.98 2.80 -10.54
N PHE A 71 -5.84 1.68 -9.82
CA PHE A 71 -5.99 1.59 -8.36
C PHE A 71 -7.29 2.21 -7.83
N ARG A 72 -7.22 3.31 -7.05
CA ARG A 72 -8.38 4.09 -6.61
C ARG A 72 -8.55 5.38 -7.42
N GLY A 73 -7.71 5.57 -8.43
CA GLY A 73 -7.70 6.72 -9.31
C GLY A 73 -7.22 8.01 -8.65
N LEU A 74 -6.38 7.91 -7.62
CA LEU A 74 -5.93 9.10 -6.86
C LEU A 74 -4.73 9.81 -7.51
N VAL A 75 -3.98 9.14 -8.40
CA VAL A 75 -2.82 9.75 -9.10
C VAL A 75 -3.13 10.01 -10.58
N GLN A 76 -3.52 8.98 -11.34
CA GLN A 76 -3.89 9.08 -12.77
C GLN A 76 -2.87 9.83 -13.65
N GLY A 77 -1.58 9.59 -13.42
CA GLY A 77 -0.52 10.29 -14.12
C GLY A 77 0.84 10.13 -13.48
N LYS A 78 1.75 11.02 -13.84
CA LYS A 78 3.11 11.05 -13.29
C LYS A 78 3.07 11.42 -11.81
N LEU A 79 3.88 10.73 -11.01
CA LEU A 79 3.96 10.92 -9.56
C LEU A 79 4.45 12.30 -9.15
#